data_AF-A0A529X676-F1
#
_entry.id   AF-A0A529X676-F1
#
_cell.length_a   1.000
_cell.length_b   1.000
_cell.length_c   1.000
_cell.angle_alpha   90.00
_cell.angle_beta   90.00
_cell.angle_gamma   90.00
#
_symmetry.space_group_name_H-M   'P 1'
#
loop_
_entity.id
_entity.type
_entity.pdbx_description
1 polymer ?
#
loop_
_entity_poly.entity_id
_entity_poly.type
_entity_poly.pdbx_seq_one_letter_code
_entity_poly.pdbx_strand_id
1 'polypeptide(L)' 'MSSFEMIVPALAEALEKRGYSALTPVQKAVLEPELGEADALVSAQTGSGKT' A
#
# COMPACT_ATOMS: atom_id res chain seq x y z
N MET A 1 -16.50 -1.82 5.32
CA MET A 1 -15.42 -2.82 5.31
C MET A 1 -14.16 -2.05 4.95
N SER A 2 -13.20 -2.01 5.88
CA SER A 2 -11.96 -1.23 5.72
C SER A 2 -11.15 -1.84 4.56
N SER A 3 -10.56 -1.01 3.70
CA SER A 3 -9.73 -1.42 2.54
C SER A 3 -8.42 -2.14 2.92
N PHE A 4 -8.27 -2.55 4.18
CA PHE A 4 -7.02 -2.91 4.86
C PHE A 4 -7.11 -4.24 5.63
N GLU A 5 -7.91 -5.19 5.15
CA GLU A 5 -8.13 -6.49 5.81
C GLU A 5 -6.84 -7.32 6.02
N MET A 6 -5.75 -7.00 5.31
CA MET A 6 -4.48 -7.71 5.37
C MET A 6 -3.43 -7.09 6.31
N ILE A 7 -3.72 -5.98 7.00
CA ILE A 7 -2.77 -5.34 7.93
C ILE A 7 -3.28 -5.33 9.37
N VAL A 8 -2.35 -5.25 10.32
CA VAL A 8 -2.68 -5.25 11.75
C VAL A 8 -3.66 -4.10 12.10
N PRO A 9 -4.67 -4.32 12.97
CA PRO A 9 -5.73 -3.34 13.21
C PRO A 9 -5.22 -1.95 13.62
N ALA A 10 -4.16 -1.88 14.43
CA ALA A 10 -3.57 -0.63 14.86
C ALA A 10 -3.02 0.21 13.68
N LEU A 11 -2.48 -0.45 12.64
CA LEU A 11 -1.99 0.23 11.45
C LEU A 11 -3.16 0.69 10.57
N ALA A 12 -4.19 -0.14 10.41
CA ALA A 12 -5.40 0.23 9.68
C ALA A 12 -6.07 1.49 10.27
N GLU A 13 -6.23 1.54 11.59
CA GLU A 13 -6.79 2.70 12.29
C GLU A 13 -5.91 3.96 12.09
N ALA A 14 -4.59 3.81 12.12
CA ALA A 14 -3.66 4.92 11.90
C ALA A 14 -3.74 5.47 10.46
N LEU A 15 -3.86 4.59 9.46
CA LEU A 15 -4.03 4.97 8.05
C LEU A 15 -5.37 5.69 7.83
N GLU A 16 -6.46 5.16 8.38
CA GLU A 16 -7.79 5.78 8.32
C GLU A 16 -7.81 7.17 8.97
N LYS A 17 -7.19 7.34 10.14
CA LYS A 17 -7.05 8.65 10.80
C LYS A 17 -6.27 9.68 9.97
N ARG A 18 -5.35 9.23 9.12
CA ARG A 18 -4.64 10.08 8.15
C ARG A 18 -5.42 10.33 6.86
N GLY A 19 -6.60 9.74 6.71
CA GLY A 19 -7.43 9.86 5.51
C GLY A 19 -7.00 8.95 4.36
N TYR A 20 -6.10 7.98 4.61
CA TYR A 20 -5.73 7.00 3.61
C TYR A 20 -6.82 5.92 3.54
N SER A 21 -7.60 5.95 2.46
CA SER A 21 -8.78 5.08 2.27
C SER A 21 -8.65 4.11 1.10
N ALA A 22 -7.70 4.34 0.20
CA ALA A 22 -7.44 3.50 -0.97
C ALA A 22 -5.94 3.48 -1.31
N LEU A 23 -5.49 2.32 -1.80
CA LEU A 23 -4.13 2.14 -2.29
C LEU A 23 -3.90 2.91 -3.60
N THR A 24 -2.73 3.52 -3.74
CA THR A 24 -2.30 4.16 -4.99
C THR A 24 -1.90 3.11 -6.04
N PRO A 25 -1.81 3.47 -7.34
CA PRO A 25 -1.41 2.51 -8.38
C PRO A 25 -0.08 1.81 -8.11
N VAL A 26 0.92 2.55 -7.62
CA VAL A 26 2.23 1.96 -7.30
C VAL A 26 2.16 1.01 -6.09
N GLN A 27 1.33 1.34 -5.09
CA GLN A 27 1.13 0.47 -3.92
C GLN A 27 0.39 -0.82 -4.30
N LYS A 28 -0.55 -0.77 -5.24
CA LYS A 28 -1.22 -1.98 -5.76
C LYS A 28 -0.25 -2.87 -6.52
N ALA A 29 0.56 -2.29 -7.40
CA ALA A 29 1.53 -3.03 -8.21
C ALA A 29 2.56 -3.80 -7.35
N VAL A 30 3.04 -3.20 -6.25
CA VAL A 30 4.00 -3.87 -5.35
C VAL A 30 3.38 -4.96 -4.47
N LEU A 31 2.04 -5.03 -4.40
CA LEU A 31 1.31 -6.08 -3.68
C LEU A 31 0.85 -7.21 -4.61
N GLU A 32 1.20 -7.17 -5.90
CA GLU A 32 0.84 -8.23 -6.84
C GLU A 32 1.51 -9.55 -6.44
N PRO A 33 0.78 -10.68 -6.44
CA PRO A 33 1.33 -11.97 -6.02
C PRO A 33 2.54 -12.43 -6.86
N GLU A 34 2.63 -11.96 -8.11
CA GLU A 34 3.72 -12.29 -9.03
C GLU A 34 5.08 -11.76 -8.56
N LEU A 35 5.12 -10.72 -7.73
CA LEU A 35 6.37 -10.21 -7.13
C LEU A 35 6.96 -11.17 -6.10
N GLY A 36 6.10 -11.85 -5.32
CA GLY A 36 6.52 -12.77 -4.26
C GLY A 36 7.58 -12.17 -3.33
N GLU A 37 8.73 -12.86 -3.21
CA GLU A 37 9.88 -12.44 -2.40
C GLU A 37 11.02 -11.81 -3.25
N ALA A 38 10.77 -11.51 -4.53
CA ALA A 38 11.80 -10.97 -5.41
C ALA A 38 12.11 -9.50 -5.07
N ASP A 39 13.36 -9.12 -5.28
CA ASP A 39 13.76 -7.72 -5.23
C ASP A 39 13.04 -6.93 -6.35
N ALA A 40 12.45 -5.79 -5.99
CA ALA A 40 11.67 -4.97 -6.91
C ALA A 40 12.37 -3.64 -7.21
N LEU A 41 12.43 -3.28 -8.50
CA LEU A 41 12.75 -1.92 -8.93
C LEU A 41 11.45 -1.14 -9.16
N VAL A 42 11.15 -0.20 -8.25
CA VAL A 42 9.89 0.55 -8.27
C VAL A 42 10.13 1.99 -8.71
N SER A 43 9.54 2.39 -9.84
CA SER A 43 9.58 3.76 -10.35
C SER A 43 8.20 4.39 -10.38
N ALA A 44 8.05 5.56 -9.76
CA ALA A 44 6.82 6.36 -9.80
C ALA A 44 7.15 7.83 -9.49
N GLN A 45 6.22 8.75 -9.77
CA GLN A 45 6.40 10.18 -9.47
C GLN A 45 6.55 10.46 -7.96
N THR A 46 7.22 11.55 -7.59
CA THR A 46 7.22 12.07 -6.21
C THR A 46 5.79 12.35 -5.74
N GLY A 47 5.47 11.99 -4.49
CA GLY A 47 4.11 12.10 -3.96
C GLY A 47 3.17 10.94 -4.31
N SER A 48 3.64 9.91 -5.03
CA SER A 48 2.83 8.74 -5.39
C SER A 48 2.51 7.78 -4.23
N GLY A 49 3.00 8.04 -3.02
CA GLY A 49 2.84 7.17 -1.85
C GLY A 49 3.70 5.90 -1.88
N LYS A 50 4.92 5.97 -2.42
CA LYS A 50 5.89 4.85 -2.37
C LYS A 50 6.41 4.56 -0.94
N THR A 51 6.46 5.59 -0.10
CA THR A 51 6.87 5.54 1.31
C THR A 51 5.63 5.60 2.19
#